data_AF-A0A553EUX8-F1
#
_entry.id   AF-A0A553EUX8-F1
#
_cell.length_a   1.000
_cell.length_b   1.000
_cell.length_c   1.000
_cell.angle_alpha   90.00
_cell.angle_beta   90.00
_cell.angle_gamma   90.00
#
_symmetry.space_group_name_H-M   'P 1'
#
loop_
_entity.id
_entity.type
_entity.pdbx_description
1 polymer ?
#
loop_
_entity_poly.entity_id
_entity_poly.type
_entity_poly.pdbx_seq_one_letter_code
_entity_poly.pdbx_strand_id
1 'polypeptide(L)'
;MINCEQKELNANNFEIWKSTTKLPLKDKNGIIIGTFGISRDITGRKKAEKESEFTKLCLSNINKEVRDPLRVIFRLTSSLLNKDISDHQRQVYLRIIKNSSHNLNVTLQNVLDPTDSNSNLLQN
;
A
#
# COMPACT_ATOMS: atom_id res chain seq x y z
N MET A 1 13.75 -11.58 -29.04
CA MET A 1 12.33 -11.35 -28.73
C MET A 1 12.29 -10.21 -27.73
N ILE A 2 11.53 -9.14 -28.01
CA ILE A 2 11.41 -8.02 -27.08
C ILE A 2 9.95 -7.98 -26.62
N ASN A 3 9.72 -8.19 -25.32
CA ASN A 3 8.47 -7.86 -24.65
C ASN A 3 8.63 -6.49 -24.00
N CYS A 4 7.73 -5.57 -24.30
CA CYS A 4 7.73 -4.22 -23.74
C CYS A 4 6.31 -3.87 -23.28
N GLU A 5 6.18 -3.47 -22.01
CA GLU A 5 4.97 -2.86 -21.47
C GLU A 5 5.17 -1.35 -21.44
N GLN A 6 4.30 -0.61 -22.12
CA GLN A 6 4.41 0.83 -22.20
C GLN A 6 3.05 1.51 -22.06
N LYS A 7 3.09 2.72 -21.52
CA LYS A 7 1.95 3.62 -21.41
C LYS A 7 1.82 4.39 -22.72
N GLU A 8 0.63 4.39 -23.30
CA GLU A 8 0.31 5.09 -24.54
C GLU A 8 -1.00 5.87 -24.40
N LEU A 9 -1.20 6.84 -25.26
CA LEU A 9 -2.51 7.44 -25.50
C LEU A 9 -3.19 6.67 -26.63
N ASN A 10 -4.44 6.25 -26.43
CA ASN A 10 -5.25 5.70 -27.51
C ASN A 10 -5.75 6.81 -28.45
N ALA A 11 -6.48 6.44 -29.51
CA ALA A 11 -7.02 7.39 -30.50
C ALA A 11 -7.95 8.48 -29.89
N ASN A 12 -8.47 8.24 -28.69
CA ASN A 12 -9.34 9.15 -27.94
C ASN A 12 -8.57 9.90 -26.84
N ASN A 13 -7.23 9.91 -26.87
CA ASN A 13 -6.37 10.54 -25.87
C ASN A 13 -6.51 9.98 -24.44
N PHE A 14 -7.04 8.76 -24.27
CA PHE A 14 -7.04 8.08 -22.98
C PHE A 14 -5.76 7.28 -22.78
N GLU A 15 -5.22 7.34 -21.56
CA GLU A 15 -4.09 6.52 -21.16
C GLU A 15 -4.48 5.03 -21.15
N ILE A 16 -3.74 4.24 -21.93
CA ILE A 16 -3.82 2.80 -21.96
C ILE A 16 -2.43 2.20 -21.74
N TRP A 17 -2.40 0.97 -21.24
CA TRP A 17 -1.18 0.19 -21.17
C TRP A 17 -1.20 -0.89 -22.24
N LYS A 18 -0.12 -0.99 -23.02
CA LYS A 18 0.06 -2.05 -24.01
C LYS A 18 1.26 -2.91 -23.66
N SER A 19 1.09 -4.23 -23.73
CA SER A 19 2.19 -5.18 -23.80
C SER A 19 2.37 -5.58 -25.25
N THR A 20 3.56 -5.33 -25.79
CA THR A 20 3.89 -5.65 -27.19
C THR A 20 5.06 -6.61 -27.25
N THR A 21 4.87 -7.73 -27.94
CA THR A 21 5.95 -8.65 -28.30
C THR A 21 6.31 -8.43 -29.76
N LYS A 22 7.55 -8.01 -30.04
CA LYS A 22 8.08 -7.86 -31.42
C LYS A 22 9.06 -8.99 -31.76
N LEU A 23 8.89 -9.53 -32.96
CA LEU A 23 9.69 -10.61 -33.54
C LEU A 23 10.21 -10.19 -34.92
N PRO A 24 11.42 -10.62 -35.31
CA PRO A 24 11.95 -10.32 -36.63
C PRO A 24 11.16 -11.09 -37.69
N LEU A 25 10.71 -10.38 -38.72
CA LEU A 25 10.19 -10.97 -39.94
C LEU A 25 11.37 -11.28 -40.85
N LYS A 26 11.54 -12.56 -41.22
CA LYS A 26 12.65 -13.02 -42.06
C LYS A 26 12.13 -13.44 -43.43
N ASP A 27 12.91 -13.18 -44.47
CA ASP A 27 12.67 -13.76 -45.79
C ASP A 27 13.06 -15.26 -45.83
N LYS A 28 12.88 -15.90 -46.99
CA LYS A 28 13.25 -17.31 -47.22
C LYS A 28 14.74 -17.62 -47.03
N ASN A 29 15.60 -16.60 -47.10
CA ASN A 29 17.05 -16.72 -46.94
C ASN A 29 17.48 -16.45 -45.49
N GLY A 30 16.54 -16.16 -44.59
CA GLY A 30 16.81 -15.85 -43.19
C GLY A 30 17.18 -14.39 -42.93
N ILE A 31 17.12 -13.52 -43.94
CA ILE A 31 17.43 -12.09 -43.83
C ILE A 31 16.26 -11.36 -43.17
N ILE A 32 16.53 -10.51 -42.18
CA ILE A 32 15.51 -9.71 -41.50
C ILE A 32 15.00 -8.64 -42.46
N ILE A 33 13.74 -8.74 -42.86
CA ILE A 33 13.05 -7.81 -43.75
C ILE A 33 12.05 -6.90 -43.02
N GLY A 34 11.91 -7.07 -41.71
CA GLY A 34 11.07 -6.22 -40.88
C GLY A 34 10.82 -6.78 -39.50
N THR A 35 9.75 -6.29 -38.86
CA THR A 35 9.27 -6.82 -37.59
C THR A 35 7.78 -7.08 -37.69
N PHE A 36 7.33 -8.21 -37.16
CA PHE A 36 5.93 -8.41 -36.83
C PHE A 36 5.79 -8.45 -35.32
N GLY A 37 4.62 -8.12 -34.80
CA GLY A 37 4.41 -8.13 -33.36
C GLY A 37 2.95 -8.28 -32.99
N ILE A 38 2.75 -8.76 -31.77
CA ILE A 38 1.42 -8.88 -31.15
C ILE A 38 1.38 -7.83 -30.06
N SER A 39 0.31 -7.02 -30.05
CA SER A 39 0.05 -6.04 -29.00
C SER A 39 -1.22 -6.41 -28.26
N ARG A 40 -1.18 -6.31 -26.93
CA ARG A 40 -2.32 -6.60 -26.03
C ARG A 40 -2.54 -5.41 -25.11
N ASP A 41 -3.78 -4.94 -25.04
CA ASP A 41 -4.19 -4.00 -23.99
C ASP A 41 -4.13 -4.71 -22.62
N ILE A 42 -3.36 -4.14 -21.70
CA ILE A 42 -3.15 -4.64 -20.34
C ILE A 42 -3.61 -3.62 -19.29
N THR A 43 -4.38 -2.61 -19.68
CA THR A 43 -4.85 -1.52 -18.82
C THR A 43 -5.61 -2.05 -17.61
N GLY A 44 -6.52 -3.01 -17.82
CA GLY A 44 -7.27 -3.64 -16.72
C GLY A 44 -6.36 -4.34 -15.71
N ARG A 45 -5.34 -5.08 -16.19
CA ARG A 45 -4.35 -5.72 -15.32
C ARG A 45 -3.56 -4.69 -14.52
N LYS A 46 -3.06 -3.62 -15.16
CA LYS A 46 -2.30 -2.56 -14.48
C LYS A 46 -3.12 -1.83 -13.42
N LYS A 47 -4.41 -1.60 -13.67
CA LYS A 47 -5.33 -1.03 -12.67
C LYS A 47 -5.49 -1.97 -11.47
N ALA A 48 -5.73 -3.25 -11.71
CA ALA A 48 -5.83 -4.25 -10.65
C ALA A 48 -4.53 -4.42 -9.85
N GLU A 49 -3.36 -4.43 -10.53
CA GLU A 49 -2.04 -4.45 -9.89
C GLU A 49 -1.88 -3.24 -8.95
N LYS A 50 -2.17 -2.02 -9.44
CA LYS A 50 -2.07 -0.78 -8.66
C LYS A 50 -3.03 -0.76 -7.47
N GLU A 51 -4.28 -1.19 -7.66
CA GLU A 51 -5.27 -1.26 -6.58
C GLU A 51 -4.86 -2.27 -5.51
N SER A 52 -4.32 -3.43 -5.92
CA SER A 52 -3.77 -4.44 -5.02
C SER A 52 -2.57 -3.91 -4.24
N GLU A 53 -1.63 -3.24 -4.90
CA GLU A 53 -0.47 -2.60 -4.26
C GLU A 53 -0.87 -1.52 -3.27
N PHE A 54 -1.82 -0.66 -3.66
CA PHE A 54 -2.35 0.38 -2.79
C PHE A 54 -3.02 -0.22 -1.55
N THR A 55 -3.84 -1.26 -1.72
CA THR A 55 -4.50 -1.96 -0.62
C THR A 55 -3.47 -2.57 0.33
N LYS A 56 -2.43 -3.25 -0.20
CA LYS A 56 -1.35 -3.83 0.60
C LYS A 56 -0.60 -2.77 1.40
N LEU A 57 -0.28 -1.64 0.78
CA LEU A 57 0.40 -0.53 1.45
C LEU A 57 -0.46 0.06 2.57
N CYS A 58 -1.74 0.30 2.29
CA CYS A 58 -2.70 0.80 3.27
C CYS A 58 -2.80 -0.14 4.48
N LEU A 59 -3.01 -1.44 4.24
CA LEU A 59 -3.04 -2.45 5.30
C LEU A 59 -1.73 -2.54 6.08
N SER A 60 -0.58 -2.42 5.42
CA SER A 60 0.73 -2.42 6.09
C SER A 60 0.88 -1.23 7.03
N ASN A 61 0.47 -0.03 6.58
CA ASN A 61 0.54 1.19 7.39
C ASN A 61 -0.40 1.11 8.60
N ILE A 62 -1.66 0.70 8.38
CA ILE A 62 -2.63 0.48 9.46
C ILE A 62 -2.10 -0.53 10.47
N ASN A 63 -1.58 -1.67 10.00
CA ASN A 63 -1.01 -2.70 10.86
C ASN A 63 0.14 -2.15 11.72
N LYS A 64 0.99 -1.29 11.15
CA LYS A 64 2.08 -0.64 11.89
C LYS A 64 1.53 0.31 12.96
N GLU A 65 0.60 1.19 12.58
CA GLU A 65 -0.02 2.16 13.48
C GLU A 65 -0.80 1.51 14.64
N VAL A 66 -1.42 0.35 14.41
CA VAL A 66 -2.07 -0.44 15.46
C VAL A 66 -1.05 -1.16 16.34
N ARG A 67 0.01 -1.73 15.74
CA ARG A 67 1.01 -2.53 16.45
C ARG A 67 1.85 -1.71 17.42
N ASP A 68 2.19 -0.47 17.07
CA ASP A 68 3.05 0.38 17.89
C ASP A 68 2.45 0.72 19.28
N PRO A 69 1.21 1.23 19.42
CA PRO A 69 0.58 1.45 20.72
C PRO A 69 0.35 0.13 21.47
N LEU A 70 -0.03 -0.95 20.78
CA LEU A 70 -0.17 -2.27 21.40
C LEU A 70 1.14 -2.77 22.02
N ARG A 71 2.27 -2.59 21.32
CA ARG A 71 3.59 -2.96 21.83
C ARG A 71 3.94 -2.21 23.11
N VAL A 72 3.62 -0.92 23.17
CA VAL A 72 3.84 -0.10 24.37
C VAL A 72 2.96 -0.60 25.52
N ILE A 73 1.67 -0.82 25.28
CA ILE A 73 0.74 -1.34 26.29
C ILE A 73 1.23 -2.69 26.82
N PHE A 74 1.57 -3.64 25.93
CA PHE A 74 2.06 -4.96 26.31
C PHE A 74 3.33 -4.89 27.16
N ARG A 75 4.30 -4.08 26.75
CA ARG A 75 5.56 -3.91 27.50
C ARG A 75 5.28 -3.36 28.90
N LEU A 76 4.49 -2.29 29.00
CA LEU A 76 4.25 -1.61 30.27
C LEU A 76 3.37 -2.45 31.20
N THR A 77 2.36 -3.13 30.69
CA THR A 77 1.55 -4.08 31.48
C THR A 77 2.40 -5.25 31.98
N SER A 78 3.30 -5.80 31.16
CA SER A 78 4.26 -6.83 31.61
C SER A 78 5.15 -6.31 32.75
N SER A 79 5.63 -5.07 32.65
CA SER A 79 6.41 -4.47 33.74
C SER A 79 5.57 -4.26 35.00
N LEU A 80 4.31 -3.82 34.89
CA LEU A 80 3.39 -3.66 36.02
C LEU A 80 3.08 -4.96 36.77
N LEU A 81 3.23 -6.11 36.12
CA LEU A 81 3.07 -7.43 36.74
C LEU A 81 4.31 -7.87 37.55
N ASN A 82 5.46 -7.21 37.36
CA ASN A 82 6.67 -7.45 38.17
C ASN A 82 6.56 -6.73 39.52
N LYS A 83 7.03 -7.38 40.60
CA LYS A 83 6.81 -6.92 41.99
C LYS A 83 7.64 -5.70 42.42
N ASP A 84 8.63 -5.26 41.63
CA ASP A 84 9.62 -4.23 42.03
C ASP A 84 9.33 -2.82 41.43
N ILE A 85 8.07 -2.45 41.25
CA ILE A 85 7.69 -1.13 40.72
C ILE A 85 7.30 -0.16 41.83
N SER A 86 7.92 1.02 41.82
CA SER A 86 7.52 2.14 42.68
C SER A 86 6.15 2.71 42.29
N ASP A 87 5.43 3.30 43.24
CA ASP A 87 4.14 3.95 42.96
C ASP A 87 4.25 5.06 41.92
N HIS A 88 5.35 5.80 41.88
CA HIS A 88 5.59 6.82 40.86
C HIS A 88 5.68 6.20 39.46
N GLN A 89 6.47 5.12 39.28
CA GLN A 89 6.57 4.41 38.01
C GLN A 89 5.24 3.78 37.60
N ARG A 90 4.49 3.22 38.55
CA ARG A 90 3.14 2.69 38.32
C ARG A 90 2.23 3.75 37.72
N GLN A 91 2.20 4.95 38.31
CA GLN A 91 1.36 6.05 37.82
C GLN A 91 1.78 6.53 36.43
N VAL A 92 3.08 6.62 36.16
CA VAL A 92 3.60 6.98 34.82
C VAL A 92 3.20 5.92 33.79
N TYR A 93 3.35 4.64 34.10
CA TYR A 93 3.01 3.54 33.18
C TYR A 93 1.51 3.51 32.89
N LEU A 94 0.65 3.64 33.92
CA LEU A 94 -0.79 3.71 33.75
C LEU A 94 -1.22 4.90 32.87
N ARG A 95 -0.58 6.06 33.01
CA ARG A 95 -0.83 7.21 32.13
C ARG A 95 -0.46 6.93 30.68
N ILE A 96 0.72 6.34 30.43
CA ILE A 96 1.16 6.00 29.07
C ILE A 96 0.24 4.94 28.46
N ILE A 97 -0.11 3.89 29.21
CA ILE A 97 -1.05 2.86 28.77
C ILE A 97 -2.40 3.49 28.39
N LYS A 98 -2.94 4.39 29.21
CA LYS A 98 -4.21 5.08 28.93
C LYS A 98 -4.12 5.90 27.64
N ASN A 99 -3.06 6.69 27.47
CA ASN A 99 -2.87 7.50 26.27
C ASN A 99 -2.67 6.63 25.01
N SER A 100 -1.86 5.57 25.09
CA SER A 100 -1.65 4.63 23.99
C SER A 100 -2.95 3.89 23.61
N SER A 101 -3.78 3.55 24.59
CA SER A 101 -5.09 2.90 24.35
C SER A 101 -6.06 3.86 23.65
N HIS A 102 -6.04 5.14 24.04
CA HIS A 102 -6.83 6.17 23.38
C HIS A 102 -6.41 6.37 21.92
N ASN A 103 -5.10 6.50 21.65
CA ASN A 103 -4.57 6.64 20.29
C ASN A 103 -4.94 5.45 19.41
N LEU A 104 -4.80 4.23 19.95
CA LEU A 104 -5.21 3.01 19.25
C LEU A 104 -6.70 3.04 18.89
N ASN A 105 -7.55 3.48 19.79
CA ASN A 105 -8.99 3.58 19.55
C ASN A 105 -9.31 4.57 18.42
N VAL A 106 -8.61 5.72 18.35
CA VAL A 106 -8.74 6.67 17.24
C VAL A 106 -8.28 6.04 15.91
N THR A 107 -7.13 5.36 15.89
CA THR A 107 -6.66 4.64 14.69
C THR A 107 -7.68 3.61 14.22
N LEU A 108 -8.27 2.83 15.14
CA LEU A 108 -9.30 1.84 14.80
C LEU A 108 -10.57 2.49 14.24
N GLN A 109 -11.01 3.62 14.81
CA GLN A 109 -12.16 4.37 14.31
C GLN A 109 -11.94 4.86 12.87
N ASN A 110 -10.77 5.43 12.56
CA ASN A 110 -10.43 5.89 11.22
C ASN A 110 -10.43 4.76 10.17
N VAL A 111 -10.13 3.53 10.59
CA VAL A 111 -10.14 2.35 9.71
C VAL A 111 -11.56 1.84 9.46
N LEU A 112 -12.44 1.92 10.46
CA LEU A 112 -13.81 1.42 10.38
C LEU A 112 -14.75 2.40 9.66
N ASP A 113 -14.55 3.71 9.84
CA ASP A 113 -15.36 4.76 9.23
C ASP A 113 -14.50 5.78 8.46
N PRO A 114 -14.01 5.43 7.25
CA PRO A 114 -13.14 6.31 6.47
C PRO A 114 -13.83 7.56 5.90
N THR A 115 -15.17 7.67 6.02
CA THR A 115 -15.97 8.75 5.39
C THR A 115 -15.81 10.13 6.04
N ASP A 116 -15.27 10.22 7.26
CA ASP A 116 -15.14 11.49 7.99
C ASP A 116 -13.76 12.16 7.87
N SER A 117 -12.74 11.47 7.35
CA SER A 117 -11.35 11.97 7.32
C SER A 117 -10.94 12.69 6.01
N ASN A 118 -11.76 12.63 4.95
CA ASN A 118 -11.44 13.29 3.67
C ASN A 118 -11.96 14.74 3.54
N SER A 119 -12.68 15.26 4.54
CA SER A 119 -13.25 16.61 4.51
C SER A 119 -12.29 17.71 4.98
N ASN A 120 -11.19 17.37 5.68
CA ASN A 120 -10.28 18.36 6.30
C ASN A 120 -8.88 18.46 5.67
N LEU A 121 -8.60 17.76 4.56
CA LEU A 121 -7.30 17.79 3.89
C LEU A 121 -7.31 18.51 2.51
N LEU A 122 -8.41 19.15 2.14
CA LEU A 122 -8.52 19.97 0.92
C LEU A 122 -8.72 21.48 1.19
N GLN A 123 -8.51 21.94 2.42
CA GLN A 123 -8.40 23.36 2.74
C GLN A 123 -7.14 23.62 3.55
N ASN A 124 -6.03 23.84 2.85
CA ASN A 124 -4.92 24.74 3.22
C ASN A 124 -3.89 24.78 2.08
#